data_AF-A0A1I7YT51-F1
#
_entry.id   AF-A0A1I7YT51-F1
#
_cell.length_a   1.000
_cell.length_b   1.000
_cell.length_c   1.000
_cell.angle_alpha   90.00
_cell.angle_beta   90.00
_cell.angle_gamma   90.00
#
_symmetry.space_group_name_H-M   'P 1'
#
loop_
_entity.id
_entity.type
_entity.pdbx_description
1 polymer ?
#
loop_
_entity_poly.entity_id
_entity_poly.type
_entity_poly.pdbx_seq_one_letter_code
_entity_poly.pdbx_strand_id
1 'polypeptide(L)' 'GLAPGKIFKGINASPESFSQVGMTAIPVDSAEAEVLRTIENKVTYCEDITSIHRIDHPVDPRSTIYVVFYGCGACAFMFE' A
#
# COMPACT_ATOMS: atom_id res chain seq x y z
N GLY A 1 -6.55 15.93 -6.26
CA GLY A 1 -6.22 14.51 -6.12
C GLY A 1 -4.76 14.30 -6.45
N LEU A 2 -4.12 13.29 -5.85
CA LEU A 2 -2.84 12.79 -6.33
C LEU A 2 -3.07 12.05 -7.65
N ALA A 3 -2.03 11.95 -8.49
CA ALA A 3 -2.14 11.18 -9.73
C ALA A 3 -2.19 9.67 -9.41
N PRO A 4 -2.96 8.85 -10.17
CA PRO A 4 -2.96 7.40 -10.05
C PRO A 4 -1.55 6.81 -10.16
N GLY A 5 -1.25 5.81 -9.34
CA GLY A 5 0.05 5.14 -9.28
C GLY A 5 1.17 5.96 -8.62
N LYS A 6 0.82 7.03 -7.88
CA LYS A 6 1.77 7.80 -7.06
C LYS A 6 2.13 7.00 -5.81
N ILE A 7 3.44 6.93 -5.51
CA ILE A 7 3.96 6.19 -4.35
C ILE A 7 4.70 7.12 -3.39
N PHE A 8 4.43 6.94 -2.10
CA PHE A 8 5.18 7.51 -0.98
C PHE A 8 5.79 6.38 -0.16
N LYS A 9 7.10 6.38 0.03
CA LYS A 9 7.85 5.28 0.67
C LYS A 9 8.76 5.77 1.81
N GLY A 10 9.31 4.84 2.57
CA GLY A 10 10.22 5.13 3.68
C GLY A 10 9.49 5.63 4.92
N ILE A 11 8.21 5.27 5.07
CA ILE A 11 7.38 5.73 6.18
C ILE A 11 7.56 4.72 7.31
N ASN A 12 8.10 5.19 8.43
CA ASN A 12 8.33 4.36 9.60
C ASN A 12 7.03 4.23 10.40
N ALA A 13 6.18 3.29 9.98
CA ALA A 13 4.90 2.99 10.62
C ALA A 13 4.64 1.48 10.61
N SER A 14 4.18 0.96 11.75
CA SER A 14 3.71 -0.42 11.86
C SER A 14 2.24 -0.53 11.47
N PRO A 15 1.71 -1.74 11.17
CA PRO A 15 0.29 -1.95 10.94
C PRO A 15 -0.60 -1.43 12.08
N GLU A 16 -0.13 -1.47 13.33
CA GLU A 16 -0.91 -1.00 14.50
C GLU A 16 -1.15 0.52 14.48
N SER A 17 -0.24 1.26 13.83
CA SER A 17 -0.35 2.71 13.62
C SER A 17 -1.59 3.08 12.80
N PHE A 18 -2.22 2.09 12.14
CA PHE A 18 -3.37 2.26 11.26
C PHE A 18 -4.65 1.59 11.80
N SER A 19 -4.65 1.18 13.07
CA SER A 19 -5.82 0.53 13.71
C SER A 19 -7.12 1.34 13.61
N GLN A 20 -7.05 2.66 13.46
CA GLN A 20 -8.21 3.55 13.37
C GLN A 20 -8.70 3.85 11.94
N VAL A 21 -7.96 3.48 10.90
CA VAL A 21 -8.28 3.85 9.50
C VAL A 21 -8.93 2.73 8.69
N GLY A 22 -9.37 1.65 9.35
CA GLY A 22 -10.16 0.60 8.70
C GLY A 22 -9.39 -0.19 7.64
N MET A 23 -8.10 -0.47 7.89
CA MET A 23 -7.29 -1.25 6.95
C MET A 23 -7.82 -2.68 6.78
N THR A 24 -7.90 -3.10 5.52
CA THR A 24 -8.25 -4.49 5.16
C THR A 24 -7.05 -5.15 4.50
N ALA A 25 -6.55 -6.24 5.09
CA ALA A 25 -5.51 -7.05 4.48
C ALA A 25 -6.02 -7.68 3.18
N ILE A 26 -5.20 -7.64 2.14
CA ILE A 26 -5.50 -8.31 0.87
C ILE A 26 -4.49 -9.44 0.64
N PRO A 27 -4.93 -10.63 0.21
CA PRO A 27 -4.00 -11.62 -0.30
C PRO A 27 -3.27 -11.02 -1.49
N VAL A 28 -1.94 -11.18 -1.54
CA VAL A 28 -1.11 -10.70 -2.65
C VAL A 28 -1.66 -11.23 -3.98
N ASP A 29 -2.04 -12.51 -4.02
CA ASP A 29 -2.60 -13.17 -5.21
C ASP A 29 -3.98 -12.65 -5.64
N SER A 30 -4.68 -11.90 -4.78
CA SER A 30 -5.99 -11.30 -5.06
C SER A 30 -5.92 -9.81 -5.37
N ALA A 31 -4.73 -9.20 -5.27
CA ALA A 31 -4.55 -7.82 -5.70
C ALA A 31 -4.58 -7.73 -7.23
N GLU A 32 -5.06 -6.60 -7.75
CA GLU A 32 -5.12 -6.39 -9.20
C GLU A 32 -3.71 -6.47 -9.81
N ALA A 33 -3.59 -7.11 -10.98
CA ALA A 33 -2.28 -7.37 -11.59
C ALA A 33 -1.48 -6.08 -11.87
N GLU A 34 -2.16 -4.96 -12.15
CA GLU A 34 -1.52 -3.66 -12.34
C GLU A 34 -0.99 -3.06 -11.04
N VAL A 35 -1.72 -3.24 -9.93
CA VAL A 35 -1.30 -2.87 -8.58
C VAL A 35 -0.05 -3.66 -8.19
N LEU A 36 -0.08 -4.98 -8.37
CA LEU A 36 1.07 -5.86 -8.10
C LEU A 36 2.28 -5.45 -8.93
N ARG A 37 2.12 -5.25 -10.24
CA ARG A 37 3.21 -4.78 -11.11
C ARG A 37 3.75 -3.43 -10.67
N THR A 38 2.90 -2.53 -10.21
CA THR A 38 3.34 -1.19 -9.77
C THR A 38 4.13 -1.28 -8.46
N ILE A 39 3.66 -2.12 -7.54
CA ILE A 39 4.36 -2.44 -6.29
C ILE A 39 5.71 -3.11 -6.62
N GLU A 40 5.74 -4.16 -7.42
CA GLU A 40 6.99 -4.82 -7.83
C GLU A 40 7.97 -3.84 -8.51
N ASN A 41 7.51 -3.05 -9.48
CA ASN A 41 8.41 -2.16 -10.23
C ASN A 41 8.96 -0.99 -9.42
N LYS A 42 8.17 -0.44 -8.48
CA LYS A 42 8.52 0.82 -7.79
C LYS A 42 8.85 0.66 -6.31
N VAL A 43 8.48 -0.47 -5.72
CA VAL A 43 8.60 -0.74 -4.29
C VAL A 43 9.61 -1.85 -4.01
N THR A 44 9.56 -2.99 -4.71
CA THR A 44 10.34 -4.18 -4.35
C THR A 44 11.81 -4.16 -4.77
N TYR A 45 12.35 -3.04 -5.25
CA TYR A 45 13.75 -2.99 -5.69
C TYR A 45 14.75 -3.28 -4.54
N CYS A 46 14.34 -3.17 -3.27
CA CYS A 46 15.24 -3.42 -2.12
C CYS A 46 14.60 -4.05 -0.87
N GLU A 47 13.29 -4.32 -0.83
CA GLU A 47 12.61 -4.65 0.44
C GLU A 47 11.63 -5.82 0.28
N ASP A 48 11.75 -6.82 1.17
CA ASP A 48 10.82 -7.94 1.27
C ASP A 48 9.44 -7.44 1.72
N ILE A 49 8.43 -7.61 0.87
CA ILE A 49 7.04 -7.31 1.22
C ILE A 49 6.53 -8.37 2.18
N THR A 50 6.03 -7.92 3.33
CA THR A 50 5.45 -8.79 4.35
C THR A 50 3.93 -8.85 4.26
N SER A 51 3.28 -7.74 3.90
CA SER A 51 1.84 -7.66 3.74
C SER A 51 1.41 -6.48 2.89
N ILE A 52 0.25 -6.64 2.24
CA ILE A 52 -0.42 -5.59 1.48
C ILE A 52 -1.81 -5.39 2.09
N HIS A 53 -2.21 -4.13 2.23
CA HIS A 53 -3.51 -3.75 2.76
C HIS A 53 -4.13 -2.68 1.87
N ARG A 54 -5.45 -2.57 1.92
CA ARG A 54 -6.21 -1.49 1.29
C ARG A 54 -6.86 -0.60 2.35
N ILE A 55 -6.97 0.68 2.02
CA ILE A 55 -7.71 1.71 2.74
C ILE A 55 -8.61 2.40 1.72
N ASP A 56 -9.89 2.54 2.05
CA ASP A 56 -10.82 3.33 1.23
C ASP A 56 -10.38 4.80 1.26
N HIS A 57 -10.29 5.46 0.09
CA HIS A 57 -9.81 6.82 0.06
C HIS A 57 -10.83 7.76 0.75
N PRO A 58 -10.43 8.54 1.77
CA PRO A 58 -11.36 9.22 2.68
C PRO A 58 -12.20 10.32 2.01
N VAL A 59 -11.77 10.77 0.83
CA VAL A 59 -12.43 11.85 0.06
C VAL A 59 -13.03 11.34 -1.25
N ASP A 60 -12.54 10.21 -1.78
CA ASP A 60 -12.92 9.72 -3.11
C ASP A 60 -13.31 8.24 -3.01
N PRO A 61 -14.61 7.92 -2.97
CA PRO A 61 -15.07 6.55 -2.76
C PRO A 61 -14.75 5.61 -3.94
N ARG A 62 -14.21 6.12 -5.06
CA ARG A 62 -13.78 5.31 -6.20
C ARG A 62 -12.28 5.00 -6.16
N SER A 63 -11.54 5.65 -5.26
CA SER A 63 -10.10 5.51 -5.12
C SER A 63 -9.77 4.62 -3.93
N THR A 64 -8.69 3.86 -4.07
CA THR A 64 -8.15 3.01 -3.02
C THR A 64 -6.71 3.41 -2.75
N ILE A 65 -6.34 3.41 -1.47
CA ILE A 65 -4.96 3.58 -1.04
C ILE A 65 -4.43 2.21 -0.63
N TYR A 66 -3.40 1.75 -1.31
CA TYR A 66 -2.71 0.52 -0.94
C TYR A 66 -1.56 0.84 0.00
N VAL A 67 -1.46 0.07 1.09
CA VAL A 67 -0.36 0.14 2.05
C VAL A 67 0.46 -1.13 1.95
N VAL A 68 1.76 -0.99 1.70
CA VAL A 68 2.70 -2.10 1.57
C VAL A 68 3.68 -2.03 2.73
N PHE A 69 3.76 -3.08 3.54
CA PHE A 69 4.73 -3.17 4.65
C PHE A 69 5.93 -4.02 4.28
N TYR A 70 7.08 -3.61 4.79
CA TYR A 70 8.37 -4.25 4.55
C TYR A 70 8.88 -4.99 5.78
N GLY A 71 9.76 -5.96 5.56
CA GLY A 71 10.46 -6.66 6.64
C GLY A 71 11.32 -5.74 7.52
N CYS A 72 11.70 -4.56 7.04
CA CYS A 72 12.48 -3.56 7.78
C CYS A 72 11.66 -2.70 8.76
N GLY A 73 10.34 -2.88 8.83
CA GLY A 73 9.45 -2.12 9.71
C GLY A 73 8.98 -0.77 9.15
N ALA A 74 9.24 -0.50 7.87
CA ALA A 74 8.69 0.65 7.15
C ALA A 74 7.53 0.23 6.22
N CYS A 75 6.85 1.23 5.64
CA CYS A 75 5.80 1.03 4.66
C CYS A 75 5.86 2.05 3.50
N ALA A 76 5.07 1.76 2.46
CA ALA A 76 4.68 2.73 1.44
C ALA A 76 3.18 2.80 1.25
N PHE A 77 2.74 3.96 0.74
CA PHE A 77 1.40 4.18 0.22
C PHE A 77 1.45 4.28 -1.30
N MET A 78 0.55 3.59 -1.96
CA MET A 78 0.25 3.77 -3.37
C MET A 78 -1.19 4.28 -3.50
N PHE A 79 -1.35 5.40 -4.20
CA PHE A 79 -2.65 6.02 -4.45
C PHE A 79 -3.10 5.67 -5.86
N GLU A 80 -4.30 5.13 -6.01
CA GLU A 80 -4.99 4.97 -7.30
C GLU A 80 -6.01 6.06 -7.57
#